data_AF-A0A0F6ADL5-F1
#
_entry.id   AF-A0A0F6ADL5-F1
#
_cell.length_a   1.000
_cell.length_b   1.000
_cell.length_c   1.000
_cell.angle_alpha   90.00
_cell.angle_beta   90.00
_cell.angle_gamma   90.00
#
_symmetry.space_group_name_H-M   'P 1'
#
loop_
_entity.id
_entity.type
_entity.pdbx_description
1 polymer ?
#
loop_
_entity_poly.entity_id
_entity_poly.type
_entity_poly.pdbx_seq_one_letter_code
_entity_poly.pdbx_strand_id
1 'polypeptide(L)'
;MDNSLRKTLKSFFKRGAKPTESQFAKWLDACFLNGEDGLQRGTSSLKVTTDLKVSGDLIVDGTFWLANEDKTSEQLSMVENRDSMPVGAIILWSGKQIPTGYALCDGEFGRPHLSAPQETINLYYIIKTV
;
A
#
# COMPACT_ATOMS: atom_id res chain seq x y z
N MET A 1 17.34 -16.62 17.49
CA MET A 1 17.67 -17.36 18.73
C MET A 1 16.47 -17.26 19.67
N ASP A 2 15.25 -17.49 19.15
CA ASP A 2 14.04 -16.78 19.65
C ASP A 2 13.05 -17.69 20.40
N ASN A 3 13.29 -19.01 20.33
CA ASN A 3 12.50 -20.02 21.04
C ASN A 3 12.67 -20.01 22.57
N SER A 4 13.69 -19.33 23.12
CA SER A 4 13.91 -19.25 24.58
C SER A 4 13.03 -18.19 25.24
N LEU A 5 12.80 -17.04 24.58
CA LEU A 5 12.05 -15.92 25.13
C LEU A 5 10.56 -16.28 25.30
N ARG A 6 9.94 -16.84 24.25
CA ARG A 6 8.53 -17.25 24.27
C ARG A 6 8.26 -18.38 25.27
N LYS A 7 9.19 -19.34 25.40
CA LYS A 7 9.11 -20.40 26.42
C LYS A 7 9.23 -19.83 27.85
N THR A 8 10.12 -18.86 28.05
CA THR A 8 10.30 -18.19 29.34
C THR A 8 9.05 -17.40 29.73
N LEU A 9 8.46 -16.63 28.80
CA LEU A 9 7.23 -15.87 29.06
C LEU A 9 6.04 -16.76 29.40
N LYS A 10 5.85 -17.87 28.66
CA LYS A 10 4.80 -18.86 28.97
C LYS A 10 4.95 -19.47 30.37
N SER A 11 6.17 -19.57 30.90
CA SER A 11 6.40 -20.12 32.23
C SER A 11 5.93 -19.23 33.38
N PHE A 12 5.73 -17.93 33.14
CA PHE A 12 5.17 -16.99 34.12
C PHE A 12 3.65 -17.08 34.25
N PHE A 13 2.94 -17.63 33.24
CA PHE A 13 1.49 -17.84 33.27
C PHE A 13 1.10 -19.14 33.98
N LYS A 14 1.69 -19.41 35.15
CA LYS A 14 1.24 -20.50 36.02
C LYS A 14 0.01 -20.04 36.79
N ARG A 15 -0.94 -20.96 36.99
CA ARG A 15 -2.21 -20.70 37.68
C ARG A 15 -1.93 -20.10 39.08
N GLY A 16 -2.41 -18.88 39.32
CA GLY A 16 -2.26 -18.17 40.61
C GLY A 16 -1.02 -17.27 40.73
N ALA A 17 -0.09 -17.28 39.78
CA ALA A 17 1.04 -16.35 39.78
C ALA A 17 0.60 -14.97 39.26
N LYS A 18 0.86 -13.90 40.03
CA LYS A 18 0.72 -12.52 39.56
C LYS A 18 2.05 -12.05 38.97
N PRO A 19 2.12 -11.74 37.67
CA PRO A 19 3.31 -11.15 37.07
C PRO A 19 3.64 -9.81 37.71
N THR A 20 4.92 -9.47 37.77
CA THR A 20 5.33 -8.09 38.09
C THR A 20 5.10 -7.17 36.88
N GLU A 21 5.06 -5.86 37.11
CA GLU A 21 4.87 -4.87 36.04
C GLU A 21 5.90 -5.01 34.91
N SER A 22 7.18 -5.20 35.26
CA SER A 22 8.26 -5.42 34.27
C SER A 22 8.08 -6.71 33.46
N GLN A 23 7.56 -7.77 34.09
CA GLN A 23 7.26 -9.02 33.38
C GLN A 23 6.07 -8.88 32.44
N PHE A 24 5.07 -8.08 32.83
CA PHE A 24 3.91 -7.78 32.01
C PHE A 24 4.26 -6.89 30.81
N ALA A 25 5.09 -5.87 31.02
CA ALA A 25 5.64 -5.04 29.95
C ALA A 25 6.41 -5.89 28.92
N LYS A 26 7.31 -6.75 29.38
CA LYS A 26 8.04 -7.70 28.51
C LYS A 26 7.11 -8.65 27.75
N TRP A 27 5.97 -9.01 28.32
CA TRP A 27 4.98 -9.83 27.63
C TRP A 27 4.25 -9.05 26.54
N LEU A 28 3.85 -7.80 26.80
CA LEU A 28 3.25 -6.92 25.79
C LEU A 28 4.21 -6.70 24.63
N ASP A 29 5.46 -6.38 24.92
CA ASP A 29 6.50 -6.16 23.91
C ASP A 29 6.78 -7.43 23.08
N ALA A 30 6.65 -8.62 23.68
CA ALA A 30 6.83 -9.90 23.00
C ALA A 30 5.56 -10.45 22.32
N CYS A 31 4.38 -9.89 22.61
CA CYS A 31 3.15 -10.16 21.88
C CYS A 31 3.02 -9.28 20.64
N PHE A 32 3.70 -8.13 20.62
CA PHE A 32 3.84 -7.27 19.44
C PHE A 32 5.24 -7.44 18.85
N LEU A 33 5.46 -8.56 18.16
CA LEU A 33 6.74 -8.83 17.49
C LEU A 33 6.76 -8.12 16.14
N ASN A 34 7.16 -6.85 16.17
CA ASN A 34 7.40 -6.06 14.97
C ASN A 34 8.34 -6.84 14.03
N GLY A 35 7.85 -7.19 12.84
CA GLY A 35 8.57 -7.97 11.84
C GLY A 35 8.12 -9.43 11.64
N GLU A 36 7.74 -10.16 12.71
CA GLU A 36 7.16 -11.51 12.54
C GLU A 36 5.66 -11.42 12.19
N ASP A 37 4.95 -10.48 12.80
CA ASP A 37 3.50 -10.28 12.56
C ASP A 37 3.21 -9.40 11.33
N GLY A 38 4.24 -9.10 10.52
CA GLY A 38 4.09 -8.26 9.32
C GLY A 38 3.72 -6.80 9.61
N LEU A 39 3.84 -6.36 10.86
CA LEU A 39 3.59 -4.98 11.28
C LEU A 39 4.92 -4.31 11.64
N GLN A 40 5.14 -3.12 11.09
CA GLN A 40 6.27 -2.27 11.38
C GLN A 40 5.77 -0.87 11.75
N ARG A 41 6.03 -0.47 12.99
CA ARG A 41 5.75 0.89 13.44
C ARG A 41 6.92 1.81 13.10
N GLY A 42 6.69 2.76 12.20
CA GLY A 42 7.55 3.91 11.98
C GLY A 42 7.32 5.01 13.02
N THR A 43 8.11 6.08 12.94
CA THR A 43 8.05 7.22 13.87
C THR A 43 6.69 7.93 13.85
N SER A 44 6.02 7.95 12.70
CA SER A 44 4.70 8.56 12.49
C SER A 44 3.80 7.75 11.55
N SER A 45 4.19 6.51 11.22
CA SER A 45 3.49 5.67 10.26
C SER A 45 3.37 4.24 10.77
N LEU A 46 2.32 3.54 10.33
CA LEU A 46 2.17 2.10 10.50
C LEU A 46 2.29 1.45 9.12
N LYS A 47 3.29 0.60 8.95
CA LYS A 47 3.49 -0.18 7.72
C LYS A 47 3.06 -1.61 7.97
N VAL A 48 2.19 -2.11 7.10
CA VAL A 48 1.91 -3.55 6.98
C VAL A 48 2.82 -4.06 5.86
N THR A 49 3.68 -5.02 6.16
CA THR A 49 4.68 -5.58 5.22
C THR A 49 4.19 -6.83 4.50
N THR A 50 2.96 -7.24 4.78
CA THR A 50 2.26 -8.39 4.16
C THR A 50 0.85 -7.95 3.76
N ASP A 51 0.02 -8.87 3.29
CA ASP A 51 -1.35 -8.57 2.88
C ASP A 51 -2.20 -8.03 4.04
N LEU A 52 -2.83 -6.87 3.82
CA LEU A 52 -3.87 -6.34 4.71
C LEU A 52 -5.24 -6.79 4.22
N LYS A 53 -5.89 -7.70 4.96
CA LYS A 53 -7.30 -8.08 4.74
C LYS A 53 -8.19 -7.39 5.77
N VAL A 54 -9.09 -6.53 5.33
CA VAL A 54 -10.11 -5.89 6.17
C VAL A 54 -11.46 -6.57 5.96
N SER A 55 -12.10 -6.99 7.05
CA SER A 55 -13.48 -7.49 7.04
C SER A 55 -14.37 -6.53 7.82
N GLY A 56 -15.36 -5.94 7.15
CA GLY A 56 -16.22 -4.87 7.70
C GLY A 56 -15.89 -3.51 7.08
N ASP A 57 -16.24 -2.44 7.79
CA ASP A 57 -16.08 -1.07 7.29
C ASP A 57 -14.67 -0.53 7.60
N LEU A 58 -14.04 0.10 6.61
CA LEU A 58 -12.79 0.85 6.77
C LEU A 58 -13.13 2.35 6.71
N ILE A 59 -12.86 3.07 7.81
CA ILE A 59 -12.98 4.53 7.86
C ILE A 59 -11.59 5.14 7.73
N VAL A 60 -11.41 6.03 6.76
CA VAL A 60 -10.15 6.77 6.54
C VAL A 60 -10.44 8.26 6.67
N ASP A 61 -9.91 8.88 7.72
CA ASP A 61 -9.97 10.34 7.91
C ASP A 61 -8.70 10.96 7.30
N GLY A 62 -8.75 11.24 5.99
CA GLY A 62 -7.63 11.76 5.21
C GLY A 62 -7.56 11.21 3.79
N THR A 63 -6.33 11.06 3.28
CA THR A 63 -6.07 10.62 1.89
C THR A 63 -5.54 9.18 1.86
N PHE A 64 -6.08 8.36 0.96
CA PHE A 64 -5.67 6.98 0.72
C PHE A 64 -4.92 6.87 -0.62
N TRP A 65 -3.75 6.25 -0.61
CA TRP A 65 -2.90 6.05 -1.80
C TRP A 65 -2.70 4.55 -2.05
N LEU A 66 -2.95 4.09 -3.28
CA LEU A 66 -2.61 2.75 -3.76
C LEU A 66 -1.38 2.85 -4.65
N ALA A 67 -0.24 2.33 -4.20
CA ALA A 67 0.97 2.20 -5.01
C ALA A 67 1.23 0.72 -5.30
N ASN A 68 1.55 0.39 -6.55
CA ASN A 68 2.12 -0.90 -6.90
C ASN A 68 3.63 -0.86 -6.56
N GLU A 69 4.20 -1.95 -6.07
CA GLU A 69 5.53 -1.98 -5.44
C GLU A 69 6.62 -1.21 -6.23
N ASP A 70 7.44 -0.46 -5.49
CA ASP A 70 8.68 0.11 -6.01
C ASP A 70 9.59 -1.03 -6.47
N LYS A 71 9.77 -1.17 -7.79
CA LYS A 71 10.87 -1.98 -8.32
C LYS A 71 12.16 -1.45 -7.70
N THR A 72 12.83 -2.34 -6.98
CA THR A 72 14.00 -2.07 -6.15
C THR A 72 15.05 -1.32 -6.96
N SER A 73 15.51 -0.19 -6.42
CA SER A 73 16.49 0.72 -7.00
C SER A 73 17.89 0.10 -7.10
N GLU A 74 18.09 -0.87 -7.98
CA GLU A 74 19.42 -1.32 -8.41
C GLU A 74 19.46 -1.50 -9.93
N GLN A 75 19.14 -0.44 -10.68
CA GLN A 75 19.56 -0.27 -12.08
C GLN A 75 19.27 1.16 -12.56
N LEU A 76 19.80 2.16 -11.86
CA LEU A 76 19.87 3.53 -12.36
C LEU A 76 21.30 3.84 -12.84
N SER A 77 21.76 3.06 -13.81
CA SER A 77 22.80 3.51 -14.72
C SER A 77 22.43 3.07 -16.13
N MET A 78 22.38 4.05 -17.02
CA MET A 78 22.17 3.92 -18.47
C MET A 78 20.70 3.75 -18.91
N VAL A 79 20.03 4.89 -19.14
CA VAL A 79 19.71 5.44 -20.47
C VAL A 79 18.67 6.52 -20.23
N GLU A 80 18.99 7.78 -20.54
CA GLU A 80 17.97 8.81 -20.79
C GLU A 80 17.13 8.35 -21.99
N ASN A 81 16.06 7.59 -21.75
CA ASN A 81 15.04 7.33 -22.75
C ASN A 81 13.80 8.13 -22.33
N ARG A 82 13.71 9.37 -22.83
CA ARG A 82 12.61 10.31 -22.55
C ARG A 82 11.29 9.92 -23.25
N ASP A 83 11.11 8.66 -23.64
CA ASP A 83 10.12 8.29 -24.67
C ASP A 83 9.09 7.24 -24.27
N SER A 84 8.97 6.86 -23.00
CA SER A 84 7.87 5.97 -22.60
C SER A 84 7.16 6.51 -21.39
N MET A 85 6.10 7.29 -21.63
CA MET A 85 5.10 7.51 -20.61
C MET A 85 4.69 6.14 -20.02
N PRO A 86 4.62 5.96 -18.70
CA PRO A 86 4.35 4.65 -18.12
C PRO A 86 2.92 4.19 -18.44
N VAL A 87 2.73 2.87 -18.55
CA VAL A 87 1.40 2.25 -18.59
C VAL A 87 0.67 2.63 -17.30
N GLY A 88 -0.58 3.07 -17.44
CA GLY A 88 -1.39 3.59 -16.32
C GLY A 88 -1.36 5.11 -16.16
N ALA A 89 -0.50 5.84 -16.89
CA ALA A 89 -0.52 7.29 -16.86
C ALA A 89 -1.84 7.85 -17.41
N ILE A 90 -2.46 8.75 -16.66
CA ILE A 90 -3.71 9.42 -16.99
C ILE A 90 -3.38 10.80 -17.57
N ILE A 91 -3.93 11.11 -18.73
CA ILE A 91 -3.77 12.42 -19.38
C ILE A 91 -5.13 12.99 -19.76
N LEU A 92 -5.21 14.31 -19.74
CA LEU A 92 -6.28 15.05 -20.37
C LEU A 92 -6.05 15.16 -21.89
N TRP A 93 -6.92 14.54 -22.67
CA TRP A 93 -6.84 14.49 -24.13
C TRP A 93 -7.93 15.33 -24.76
N SER A 94 -7.55 16.15 -25.74
CA SER A 94 -8.48 16.90 -26.59
C SER A 94 -8.39 16.39 -28.01
N GLY A 95 -9.47 15.78 -28.50
CA GLY A 95 -9.49 15.18 -29.83
C GLY A 95 -10.69 14.28 -30.09
N LYS A 96 -10.97 13.99 -31.36
CA LYS A 96 -12.10 13.15 -31.78
C LYS A 96 -11.82 11.65 -31.69
N GLN A 97 -10.56 11.25 -31.77
CA GLN A 97 -10.14 9.86 -31.76
C GLN A 97 -9.07 9.66 -30.69
N ILE A 98 -9.16 8.56 -29.97
CA ILE A 98 -8.19 8.18 -28.92
C ILE A 98 -6.95 7.59 -29.62
N PRO A 99 -5.73 8.04 -29.29
CA PRO A 99 -4.51 7.49 -29.88
C PRO A 99 -4.35 6.00 -29.57
N THR A 100 -3.66 5.27 -30.46
CA THR A 100 -3.34 3.86 -30.23
C THR A 100 -2.52 3.69 -28.96
N GLY A 101 -2.91 2.72 -28.14
CA GLY A 101 -2.30 2.44 -26.84
C GLY A 101 -2.82 3.28 -25.68
N TYR A 102 -3.97 3.92 -25.88
CA TYR A 102 -4.74 4.58 -24.85
C TYR A 102 -6.17 4.07 -24.82
N ALA A 103 -6.82 4.19 -23.67
CA ALA A 103 -8.24 3.90 -23.47
C ALA A 103 -8.90 5.04 -22.68
N LEU A 104 -10.23 5.15 -22.77
CA LEU A 104 -10.98 6.14 -22.00
C LEU A 104 -10.98 5.77 -20.51
N CYS A 105 -10.96 6.79 -19.64
CA CYS A 105 -11.24 6.62 -18.22
C CYS A 105 -12.76 6.49 -17.98
N ASP A 106 -13.34 5.39 -18.43
CA ASP A 106 -14.78 5.08 -18.39
C ASP A 106 -15.24 4.27 -17.16
N GLY A 107 -14.32 3.74 -16.36
CA GLY A 107 -14.67 2.81 -15.28
C GLY A 107 -14.71 1.34 -15.70
N GLU A 108 -14.47 1.02 -16.98
CA GLU A 108 -14.53 -0.36 -17.48
C GLU A 108 -13.15 -1.03 -17.48
N PHE A 109 -13.11 -2.36 -17.46
CA PHE A 109 -11.88 -3.16 -17.50
C PHE A 109 -10.81 -2.74 -16.47
N GLY A 110 -11.24 -2.30 -15.28
CA GLY A 110 -10.35 -1.85 -14.19
C GLY A 110 -9.79 -0.43 -14.37
N ARG A 111 -10.23 0.32 -15.39
CA ARG A 111 -9.86 1.72 -15.58
C ARG A 111 -10.64 2.62 -14.61
N PRO A 112 -10.09 3.76 -14.19
CA PRO A 112 -10.82 4.72 -13.37
C PRO A 112 -11.95 5.39 -14.18
N HIS A 113 -13.01 5.81 -13.52
CA HIS A 113 -14.08 6.62 -14.12
C HIS A 113 -13.81 8.11 -13.85
N LEU A 114 -13.38 8.86 -14.88
CA LEU A 114 -13.03 10.28 -14.75
C LEU A 114 -13.76 11.12 -15.80
N SER A 115 -14.58 12.05 -15.32
CA SER A 115 -15.34 12.98 -16.14
C SER A 115 -14.52 14.24 -16.42
N ALA A 116 -14.42 14.64 -17.69
CA ALA A 116 -13.81 15.92 -18.05
C ALA A 116 -14.68 17.11 -17.57
N PRO A 117 -14.09 18.30 -17.36
CA PRO A 117 -14.84 19.52 -17.03
C PRO A 117 -15.95 19.80 -18.06
N GLN A 118 -17.17 20.06 -17.57
CA GLN A 118 -18.44 20.07 -18.33
C GLN A 118 -18.53 21.09 -19.48
N GLU A 119 -17.54 21.96 -19.66
CA GLU A 119 -17.60 23.10 -20.60
C GLU A 119 -16.75 22.93 -21.87
N THR A 120 -16.14 21.76 -22.08
CA THR A 120 -15.23 21.54 -23.22
C THR A 120 -15.66 20.39 -24.10
N ILE A 121 -16.02 20.71 -25.34
CA ILE A 121 -16.39 19.73 -26.36
C ILE A 121 -15.12 18.98 -26.78
N ASN A 122 -15.16 17.65 -26.76
CA ASN A 122 -14.06 16.72 -27.12
C ASN A 122 -12.88 16.66 -26.13
N LEU A 123 -13.11 16.94 -24.85
CA LEU A 123 -12.11 16.76 -23.80
C LEU A 123 -12.40 15.49 -23.00
N TYR A 124 -11.41 14.62 -22.83
CA TYR A 124 -11.56 13.33 -22.15
C TYR A 124 -10.34 13.01 -21.31
N TYR A 125 -10.51 12.29 -20.20
CA TYR A 125 -9.39 11.62 -19.55
C TYR A 125 -9.14 10.28 -20.25
N ILE A 126 -7.89 10.06 -20.66
CA ILE A 126 -7.43 8.80 -21.25
C ILE A 126 -6.29 8.22 -20.41
N ILE A 127 -6.16 6.89 -20.42
CA ILE A 127 -5.13 6.13 -19.71
C ILE A 127 -4.28 5.34 -20.69
N LYS A 128 -2.95 5.35 -20.51
CA LYS A 128 -2.04 4.54 -21.34
C LYS A 128 -2.16 3.06 -20.99
N THR A 129 -2.36 2.20 -21.99
CA THR A 129 -2.62 0.76 -21.81
C THR A 129 -1.52 -0.17 -22.34
N VAL A 130 -0.65 0.31 -23.25
CA VAL A 130 0.51 -0.43 -23.79
C VAL A 130 1.75 0.43 -23.86
#